data_AF-A0A8S9C1Q8-F1
#
_entry.id   AF-A0A8S9C1Q8-F1
#
_cell.length_a   1.000
_cell.length_b   1.000
_cell.length_c   1.000
_cell.angle_alpha   90.00
_cell.angle_beta   90.00
_cell.angle_gamma   90.00
#
_symmetry.space_group_name_H-M   'P 1'
#
loop_
_entity.id
_entity.type
_entity.pdbx_description
1 polymer ?
#
loop_
_entity_poly.entity_id
_entity_poly.type
_entity_poly.pdbx_seq_one_letter_code
_entity_poly.pdbx_strand_id
1 'polypeptide(L)'
;MIPMDGYHLTRAQLAALPNAAEAIYRRGAAFTFDSASYLTLVQKLREPLIPLPTQLQTQSNQTQTQTQTQTQTQTQHNPPPIRGKLQPHIATPAPIPIPTPTPTPAPDPPTLYAPSFSHALKDPISNDIPIPPTSLILLIEGLYLSLSTSPWKEAGDLMDEHWFVEVGFEKAAERLVKRHVASGICGDEEEARERAWESDLRNGREIVEGRREGVDEVIESWEDEGWR
;
A
#
# COMPACT_ATOMS: atom_id res chain seq x y z
N MET A 1 -13.03 -4.98 -2.05
CA MET A 1 -12.88 -3.53 -1.86
C MET A 1 -12.48 -3.30 -0.41
N ILE A 2 -11.49 -2.44 -0.14
CA ILE A 2 -10.97 -2.16 1.19
C ILE A 2 -11.14 -0.65 1.44
N PRO A 3 -12.09 -0.24 2.29
CA PRO A 3 -12.25 1.16 2.66
C PRO A 3 -11.18 1.59 3.65
N MET A 4 -10.57 2.74 3.41
CA MET A 4 -9.63 3.36 4.34
C MET A 4 -10.30 3.74 5.67
N ASP A 5 -11.63 3.87 5.70
CA ASP A 5 -12.38 4.23 6.90
C ASP A 5 -12.16 3.27 8.07
N GLY A 6 -11.88 1.98 7.79
CA GLY A 6 -11.55 1.00 8.84
C GLY A 6 -10.25 1.30 9.59
N TYR A 7 -9.42 2.21 9.06
CA TYR A 7 -8.17 2.64 9.67
C TYR A 7 -8.31 3.92 10.48
N HIS A 8 -9.52 4.46 10.71
CA HIS A 8 -9.67 5.54 11.68
C HIS A 8 -9.18 5.08 13.06
N LEU A 9 -8.52 5.98 13.79
CA LEU A 9 -8.34 5.78 15.22
C LEU A 9 -9.72 5.70 15.90
N THR A 10 -9.82 4.80 16.88
CA THR A 10 -11.02 4.70 17.72
C THR A 10 -11.25 5.99 18.48
N ARG A 11 -12.49 6.27 18.88
CA ARG A 11 -12.84 7.42 19.72
C ARG A 11 -12.04 7.42 21.03
N ALA A 12 -11.81 6.24 21.60
CA ALA A 12 -11.00 6.08 22.81
C ALA A 12 -9.53 6.46 22.56
N GLN A 13 -8.95 6.02 21.44
CA GLN A 13 -7.58 6.42 21.06
C GLN A 13 -7.48 7.93 20.81
N LEU A 14 -8.44 8.52 20.09
CA LEU A 14 -8.48 9.97 19.84
C LEU A 14 -8.58 10.77 21.14
N ALA A 15 -9.42 10.34 22.07
CA ALA A 15 -9.58 10.97 23.38
C ALA A 15 -8.32 10.88 24.26
N ALA A 16 -7.44 9.91 23.99
CA ALA A 16 -6.18 9.72 24.71
C ALA A 16 -5.00 10.51 24.09
N LEU A 17 -5.18 11.16 22.92
CA LEU A 17 -4.12 11.95 22.31
C LEU A 17 -3.85 13.25 23.09
N PRO A 18 -2.61 13.76 23.12
CA PRO A 18 -2.29 15.04 23.74
C PRO A 18 -3.12 16.22 23.20
N ASN A 19 -3.52 16.17 21.92
CA ASN A 19 -4.37 17.13 21.26
C ASN A 19 -5.81 16.62 21.03
N ALA A 20 -6.36 15.83 21.96
CA ALA A 20 -7.67 15.15 21.82
C ALA A 20 -8.81 16.04 21.31
N ALA A 21 -8.91 17.29 21.77
CA ALA A 21 -9.95 18.21 21.32
C ALA A 21 -9.85 18.50 19.80
N GLU A 22 -8.65 18.77 19.30
CA GLU A 22 -8.40 18.93 17.87
C GLU A 22 -8.64 17.61 17.12
N ALA A 23 -8.13 16.50 17.65
CA ALA A 23 -8.25 15.19 17.01
C ALA A 23 -9.70 14.73 16.83
N ILE A 24 -10.56 15.02 17.82
CA ILE A 24 -12.00 14.74 17.76
C ILE A 24 -12.69 15.70 16.78
N TYR A 25 -12.37 17.00 16.84
CA TYR A 25 -12.96 18.00 15.95
C TYR A 25 -12.61 17.73 14.47
N ARG A 26 -11.33 17.41 14.22
CA ARG A 26 -10.73 17.11 12.92
C ARG A 26 -10.69 15.61 12.62
N ARG A 27 -11.56 14.79 13.23
CA ARG A 27 -11.63 13.36 12.90
C ARG A 27 -11.92 13.20 11.41
N GLY A 28 -11.03 12.52 10.71
CA GLY A 28 -10.95 12.48 9.25
C GLY A 28 -9.70 13.15 8.68
N ALA A 29 -8.91 13.88 9.49
CA ALA A 29 -7.58 14.36 9.13
C ALA A 29 -6.54 13.21 9.10
N ALA A 30 -5.46 13.34 8.34
CA ALA A 30 -4.47 12.27 8.12
C ALA A 30 -3.92 11.67 9.43
N PHE A 31 -3.65 12.51 10.43
CA PHE A 31 -3.12 12.08 11.74
C PHE A 31 -4.16 11.35 12.62
N THR A 32 -5.43 11.33 12.22
CA THR A 32 -6.52 10.64 12.94
C THR A 32 -6.77 9.22 12.44
N PHE A 33 -5.88 8.71 11.58
CA PHE A 33 -5.86 7.34 11.09
C PHE A 33 -4.65 6.57 11.63
N ASP A 34 -4.83 5.27 11.82
CA ASP A 34 -3.74 4.31 12.03
C ASP A 34 -3.08 3.96 10.69
N SER A 35 -2.33 4.94 10.19
CA SER A 35 -1.60 4.86 8.92
C SER A 35 -0.49 3.80 8.94
N ALA A 36 0.04 3.45 10.12
CA ALA A 36 1.03 2.39 10.29
C ALA A 36 0.43 0.99 10.07
N SER A 37 -0.76 0.72 10.64
CA SER A 37 -1.49 -0.52 10.39
C SER A 37 -1.95 -0.63 8.93
N TYR A 38 -2.31 0.49 8.30
CA TYR A 38 -2.61 0.55 6.87
C TYR A 38 -1.39 0.14 6.02
N LEU A 39 -0.24 0.79 6.22
CA LEU A 39 1.02 0.44 5.54
C LEU A 39 1.37 -1.03 5.75
N THR A 40 1.21 -1.55 6.97
CA THR A 40 1.47 -2.96 7.30
C THR A 40 0.60 -3.91 6.49
N LEU A 41 -0.69 -3.59 6.27
CA LEU A 41 -1.54 -4.42 5.39
C LEU A 41 -1.02 -4.38 3.96
N VAL A 42 -0.74 -3.19 3.43
CA VAL A 42 -0.30 -3.04 2.02
C VAL A 42 1.01 -3.79 1.77
N GLN A 43 1.96 -3.73 2.71
CA GLN A 43 3.20 -4.51 2.65
C GLN A 43 2.92 -6.02 2.57
N LYS A 44 2.02 -6.55 3.41
CA LYS A 44 1.63 -7.96 3.38
C LYS A 44 0.93 -8.35 2.07
N LEU A 45 0.11 -7.45 1.51
CA LEU A 45 -0.56 -7.69 0.24
C LEU A 45 0.43 -7.76 -0.94
N ARG A 46 1.59 -7.12 -0.82
CA ARG A 46 2.64 -7.18 -1.85
C ARG A 46 3.53 -8.42 -1.73
N GLU A 47 3.46 -9.16 -0.64
CA GLU A 47 4.20 -10.41 -0.50
C GLU A 47 3.71 -11.45 -1.52
N PRO A 48 4.62 -12.19 -2.19
CA PRO A 48 4.23 -13.24 -3.12
C PRO A 48 3.39 -14.33 -2.46
N LEU A 49 2.24 -14.66 -3.05
CA LEU A 49 1.36 -15.75 -2.58
C LEU A 49 2.04 -17.12 -2.59
N ILE A 50 3.04 -17.30 -3.46
CA ILE A 50 3.89 -18.48 -3.51
C ILE A 50 5.32 -18.02 -3.22
N PRO A 51 5.96 -18.51 -2.14
CA PRO A 51 7.35 -18.17 -1.86
C PRO A 51 8.25 -18.57 -3.04
N LEU A 52 9.05 -17.65 -3.54
CA LEU A 52 10.08 -17.97 -4.53
C LEU A 52 11.04 -19.03 -3.95
N PRO A 53 11.45 -20.04 -4.73
CA PRO A 53 12.46 -20.99 -4.29
C PRO A 53 13.72 -20.25 -3.81
N THR A 54 14.23 -20.65 -2.65
CA THR A 54 15.34 -20.00 -1.92
C THR A 54 16.59 -19.75 -2.79
N GLN A 55 16.76 -20.49 -3.88
CA GLN A 55 17.88 -20.32 -4.82
C GLN A 55 17.80 -19.06 -5.70
N LEU A 56 16.63 -18.44 -5.87
CA LEU A 56 16.47 -17.18 -6.62
C LEU A 56 16.68 -15.94 -5.73
N GLN A 57 16.52 -16.07 -4.42
CA GLN A 57 16.71 -14.96 -3.47
C GLN A 57 18.20 -14.62 -3.24
N THR A 58 19.11 -15.58 -3.44
CA THR A 58 20.56 -15.35 -3.28
C THR A 58 21.20 -14.69 -4.50
N GLN A 59 20.61 -14.82 -5.69
CA GLN A 59 21.15 -14.22 -6.92
C GLN A 59 20.87 -12.72 -7.00
N SER A 60 19.69 -12.25 -6.58
CA SER A 60 19.37 -10.81 -6.54
C SER A 60 20.29 -10.01 -5.62
N ASN A 61 20.69 -10.60 -4.48
CA ASN A 61 21.63 -9.98 -3.55
C ASN A 61 23.10 -10.04 -4.01
N GLN A 62 23.46 -10.89 -4.98
CA GLN A 62 24.82 -10.94 -5.54
C GLN A 62 25.02 -10.01 -6.74
N THR A 63 23.96 -9.77 -7.53
CA THR A 63 24.05 -8.87 -8.70
C THR A 63 24.28 -7.40 -8.29
N GLN A 64 23.78 -6.97 -7.13
CA GLN A 64 24.05 -5.61 -6.63
C GLN A 64 25.50 -5.41 -6.17
N THR A 65 26.15 -6.44 -5.61
CA THR A 65 27.53 -6.32 -5.09
C THR A 65 28.60 -6.45 -6.18
N GLN A 66 28.30 -7.11 -7.31
CA GLN A 66 29.29 -7.28 -8.39
C GLN A 66 29.40 -6.10 -9.36
N THR A 67 28.41 -5.20 -9.40
CA THR A 67 28.43 -4.05 -10.33
C THR A 67 29.38 -2.93 -9.86
N GLN A 68 29.95 -2.99 -8.65
CA GLN A 68 30.85 -1.95 -8.13
C GLN A 68 32.35 -2.30 -8.16
N THR A 69 32.77 -3.51 -8.54
CA THR A 69 34.19 -3.91 -8.41
C THR A 69 34.93 -4.19 -9.72
N GLN A 70 34.28 -4.10 -10.90
CA GLN A 70 34.94 -4.35 -12.18
C GLN A 70 35.10 -3.08 -13.02
N THR A 71 35.93 -2.16 -12.54
CA THR A 71 36.62 -1.20 -13.41
C THR A 71 38.00 -0.94 -12.85
N GLN A 72 38.93 -1.87 -13.00
CA GLN A 72 40.36 -1.57 -12.98
C GLN A 72 41.23 -2.78 -13.43
N THR A 73 42.03 -2.52 -14.47
CA THR A 73 43.36 -3.09 -14.78
C THR A 73 43.49 -4.59 -15.06
N GLN A 74 44.37 -5.10 -15.94
CA GLN A 74 45.27 -4.58 -16.97
C GLN A 74 45.83 -5.84 -17.67
N THR A 75 46.24 -5.67 -18.92
CA THR A 75 46.91 -6.63 -19.82
C THR A 75 48.02 -7.48 -19.17
N GLN A 76 47.96 -8.81 -19.34
CA GLN A 76 49.13 -9.69 -19.16
C GLN A 76 49.25 -10.70 -20.30
N HIS A 77 50.48 -10.76 -20.84
CA HIS A 77 50.97 -11.63 -21.91
C HIS A 77 51.01 -13.10 -21.48
N ASN A 78 50.52 -14.03 -22.32
CA ASN A 78 50.71 -15.47 -22.16
C ASN A 78 51.71 -16.02 -23.22
N PRO A 79 52.70 -16.86 -22.83
CA PRO A 79 53.52 -17.61 -23.78
C PRO A 79 52.85 -18.93 -24.22
N PRO A 80 53.30 -19.56 -25.32
CA PRO A 80 52.59 -20.69 -25.95
C PRO A 80 52.80 -22.03 -25.22
N PRO A 81 51.94 -23.05 -25.46
CA PRO A 81 51.90 -24.26 -24.64
C PRO A 81 52.96 -25.30 -25.06
N ILE A 82 53.49 -25.99 -24.05
CA ILE A 82 54.35 -27.18 -24.21
C ILE A 82 53.47 -28.43 -24.34
N ARG A 83 53.73 -29.24 -25.37
CA ARG A 83 52.98 -30.46 -25.72
C ARG A 83 53.29 -31.59 -24.73
N GLY A 84 52.43 -31.77 -23.73
CA GLY A 84 52.43 -32.92 -22.81
C GLY A 84 51.73 -34.16 -23.40
N LYS A 85 52.28 -35.34 -23.12
CA LYS A 85 51.82 -36.64 -23.63
C LYS A 85 50.48 -37.07 -22.98
N LEU A 86 49.55 -37.59 -23.77
CA LEU A 86 48.29 -38.18 -23.34
C LEU A 86 48.54 -39.48 -22.54
N GLN A 87 48.03 -39.54 -21.30
CA GLN A 87 47.82 -40.79 -20.57
C GLN A 87 46.37 -41.26 -20.76
N PRO A 88 46.09 -42.57 -20.84
CA PRO A 88 44.73 -43.07 -20.95
C PRO A 88 44.02 -42.98 -19.59
N HIS A 89 42.93 -42.22 -19.55
CA HIS A 89 42.03 -42.11 -18.40
C HIS A 89 41.01 -43.26 -18.47
N ILE A 90 41.03 -44.13 -17.47
CA ILE A 90 39.98 -45.13 -17.25
C ILE A 90 38.74 -44.38 -16.77
N ALA A 91 37.65 -44.44 -17.54
CA ALA A 91 36.39 -43.78 -17.19
C ALA A 91 35.77 -44.42 -15.94
N THR A 92 35.60 -43.62 -14.89
CA THR A 92 34.82 -44.01 -13.70
C THR A 92 33.33 -44.01 -14.05
N PRO A 93 32.54 -45.03 -13.65
CA PRO A 93 31.09 -45.02 -13.91
C PRO A 93 30.42 -43.85 -13.17
N ALA A 94 29.49 -43.18 -13.84
CA ALA A 94 28.73 -42.07 -13.27
C ALA A 94 27.90 -42.55 -12.06
N PRO A 95 27.81 -41.76 -10.98
CA PRO A 95 26.98 -42.10 -9.82
C PRO A 95 25.50 -42.16 -10.21
N ILE A 96 24.79 -43.13 -9.64
CA ILE A 96 23.34 -43.31 -9.82
C ILE A 96 22.63 -42.08 -9.22
N PRO A 97 21.72 -41.39 -9.94
CA PRO A 97 20.98 -40.27 -9.39
C PRO A 97 20.09 -40.74 -8.24
N ILE A 98 20.31 -40.17 -7.05
CA ILE A 98 19.44 -40.37 -5.89
C ILE A 98 18.09 -39.72 -6.23
N PRO A 99 16.94 -40.39 -6.03
CA PRO A 99 15.64 -39.77 -6.25
C PRO A 99 15.50 -38.55 -5.34
N THR A 100 15.27 -37.39 -5.94
CA THR A 100 15.00 -36.15 -5.22
C THR A 100 13.73 -36.35 -4.40
N PRO A 101 13.72 -36.03 -3.09
CA PRO A 101 12.47 -36.09 -2.33
C PRO A 101 11.46 -35.14 -2.98
N THR A 102 10.26 -35.64 -3.27
CA THR A 102 9.15 -34.82 -3.74
C THR A 102 8.96 -33.68 -2.74
N PRO A 103 9.04 -32.41 -3.16
CA PRO A 103 8.79 -31.30 -2.24
C PRO A 103 7.37 -31.43 -1.73
N THR A 104 7.21 -31.48 -0.40
CA THR A 104 5.90 -31.32 0.24
C THR A 104 5.27 -30.04 -0.30
N PRO A 105 4.03 -30.06 -0.82
CA PRO A 105 3.40 -28.83 -1.29
C PRO A 105 3.36 -27.84 -0.12
N ALA A 106 3.79 -26.60 -0.40
CA ALA A 106 3.67 -25.52 0.57
C ALA A 106 2.20 -25.38 0.98
N PRO A 107 1.91 -25.06 2.26
CA PRO A 107 0.55 -24.77 2.68
C PRO A 107 -0.01 -23.60 1.86
N ASP A 108 -1.31 -23.62 1.61
CA ASP A 108 -1.98 -22.50 0.94
C ASP A 108 -1.73 -21.19 1.71
N PRO A 109 -1.51 -20.08 1.02
CA PRO A 109 -1.33 -18.78 1.66
C PRO A 109 -2.57 -18.42 2.51
N PRO A 110 -2.39 -17.80 3.70
CA PRO A 110 -3.49 -17.49 4.60
C PRO A 110 -4.37 -16.36 4.05
N THR A 111 -5.65 -16.38 4.43
CA THR A 111 -6.55 -15.22 4.28
C THR A 111 -6.06 -14.06 5.16
N LEU A 112 -5.86 -12.90 4.55
CA LEU A 112 -5.60 -11.65 5.28
C LEU A 112 -6.92 -10.97 5.64
N TYR A 113 -6.88 -10.02 6.58
CA TYR A 113 -8.07 -9.28 6.98
C TYR A 113 -7.77 -7.78 7.08
N ALA A 114 -8.69 -6.96 6.55
CA ALA A 114 -8.70 -5.53 6.74
C ALA A 114 -9.76 -5.13 7.78
N PRO A 115 -9.61 -3.99 8.48
CA PRO A 115 -10.67 -3.45 9.30
C PRO A 115 -11.79 -2.83 8.45
N SER A 116 -13.00 -2.78 8.98
CA SER A 116 -14.10 -1.97 8.46
C SER A 116 -14.45 -0.83 9.41
N PHE A 117 -15.44 0.01 9.07
CA PHE A 117 -15.93 1.07 9.94
C PHE A 117 -17.42 0.92 10.24
N SER A 118 -17.78 0.93 11.53
CA SER A 118 -19.18 0.91 11.95
C SER A 118 -19.74 2.33 12.05
N HIS A 119 -20.66 2.70 11.16
CA HIS A 119 -21.36 3.99 11.28
C HIS A 119 -22.32 4.07 12.49
N ALA A 120 -22.72 2.92 13.05
CA ALA A 120 -23.53 2.86 14.26
C ALA A 120 -22.68 3.11 15.52
N LEU A 121 -21.53 2.44 15.63
CA LEU A 121 -20.62 2.60 16.76
C LEU A 121 -19.75 3.86 16.63
N LYS A 122 -19.62 4.40 15.40
CA LYS A 122 -18.67 5.45 15.03
C LYS A 122 -17.23 5.05 15.34
N ASP A 123 -16.89 3.78 15.14
CA ASP A 123 -15.55 3.22 15.41
C ASP A 123 -15.22 2.06 14.45
N PRO A 124 -13.91 1.79 14.23
CA PRO A 124 -13.47 0.69 13.37
C PRO A 124 -13.78 -0.69 13.99
N ILE A 125 -13.96 -1.68 13.11
CA ILE A 125 -14.09 -3.10 13.47
C ILE A 125 -12.86 -3.84 12.92
N SER A 126 -12.04 -4.37 13.81
CA SER A 126 -10.83 -5.10 13.42
C SER A 126 -11.15 -6.44 12.74
N ASN A 127 -10.33 -6.82 11.76
CA ASN A 127 -10.40 -8.10 11.04
C ASN A 127 -11.77 -8.43 10.42
N ASP A 128 -12.49 -7.43 9.92
CA ASP A 128 -13.87 -7.59 9.44
C ASP A 128 -13.95 -7.94 7.96
N ILE A 129 -13.02 -7.45 7.14
CA ILE A 129 -13.03 -7.65 5.69
C ILE A 129 -12.03 -8.75 5.32
N PRO A 130 -12.48 -9.97 4.96
CA PRO A 130 -11.58 -11.03 4.53
C PRO A 130 -11.01 -10.72 3.14
N ILE A 131 -9.72 -10.99 2.99
CA ILE A 131 -8.97 -10.92 1.74
C ILE A 131 -8.39 -12.31 1.46
N PRO A 132 -9.16 -13.20 0.82
CA PRO A 132 -8.66 -14.52 0.44
C PRO A 132 -7.49 -14.39 -0.54
N PRO A 133 -6.57 -15.37 -0.58
CA PRO A 133 -5.48 -15.39 -1.55
C PRO A 133 -5.95 -15.54 -3.01
N THR A 134 -7.23 -15.88 -3.22
CA THR A 134 -7.87 -15.90 -4.53
C THR A 134 -8.30 -14.51 -5.02
N SER A 135 -8.12 -13.46 -4.21
CA SER A 135 -8.42 -12.08 -4.60
C SER A 135 -7.36 -11.57 -5.58
N LEU A 136 -7.74 -11.44 -6.85
CA LEU A 136 -6.82 -11.02 -7.92
C LEU A 136 -6.74 -9.50 -8.09
N ILE A 137 -7.83 -8.80 -7.78
CA ILE A 137 -7.93 -7.34 -7.91
C ILE A 137 -8.46 -6.80 -6.58
N LEU A 138 -7.74 -5.84 -6.01
CA LEU A 138 -8.12 -5.17 -4.78
C LEU A 138 -8.28 -3.68 -5.06
N LEU A 139 -9.51 -3.21 -4.99
CA LEU A 139 -9.80 -1.77 -4.97
C LEU A 139 -9.70 -1.27 -3.52
N ILE A 140 -8.79 -0.34 -3.28
CA ILE A 140 -8.62 0.36 -2.00
C ILE A 140 -9.08 1.80 -2.23
N GLU A 141 -10.01 2.29 -1.41
CA GLU A 141 -10.57 3.63 -1.54
C GLU A 141 -10.40 4.44 -0.25
N GLY A 142 -10.07 5.73 -0.38
CA GLY A 142 -9.80 6.59 0.77
C GLY A 142 -9.16 7.93 0.41
N LEU A 143 -9.14 8.84 1.37
CA LEU A 143 -8.68 10.22 1.20
C LEU A 143 -7.16 10.33 0.96
N TYR A 144 -6.36 9.51 1.64
CA TYR A 144 -4.90 9.72 1.77
C TYR A 144 -4.06 8.73 0.96
N LEU A 145 -4.69 7.90 0.13
CA LEU A 145 -4.01 6.81 -0.60
C LEU A 145 -2.95 7.33 -1.59
N SER A 146 -3.13 8.55 -2.08
CA SER A 146 -2.22 9.20 -3.03
C SER A 146 -1.40 10.32 -2.39
N LEU A 147 -1.32 10.40 -1.06
CA LEU A 147 -0.55 11.44 -0.37
C LEU A 147 0.96 11.14 -0.41
N SER A 148 1.78 12.15 -0.66
CA SER A 148 3.24 12.03 -0.83
C SER A 148 4.04 12.08 0.48
N THR A 149 3.36 12.13 1.63
CA THR A 149 3.98 12.13 2.97
C THR A 149 3.97 10.74 3.60
N SER A 150 4.98 10.44 4.41
CA SER A 150 5.07 9.18 5.16
C SER A 150 3.96 9.09 6.22
N PRO A 151 3.39 7.88 6.48
CA PRO A 151 3.67 6.60 5.82
C PRO A 151 2.77 6.33 4.60
N TRP A 152 1.86 7.25 4.26
CA TRP A 152 0.95 7.11 3.12
C TRP A 152 1.69 6.91 1.80
N LYS A 153 2.76 7.66 1.60
CA LYS A 153 3.63 7.56 0.43
C LYS A 153 4.16 6.13 0.24
N GLU A 154 4.64 5.53 1.31
CA GLU A 154 5.23 4.18 1.28
C GLU A 154 4.19 3.13 0.89
N ALA A 155 2.96 3.30 1.37
CA ALA A 155 1.86 2.42 0.98
C ALA A 155 1.45 2.66 -0.49
N GLY A 156 1.38 3.92 -0.92
CA GLY A 156 1.09 4.28 -2.31
C GLY A 156 2.14 3.73 -3.29
N ASP A 157 3.43 3.81 -2.94
CA ASP A 157 4.51 3.29 -3.80
C ASP A 157 4.46 1.76 -4.02
N LEU A 158 3.65 1.03 -3.24
CA LEU A 158 3.42 -0.42 -3.39
C LEU A 158 2.18 -0.76 -4.24
N MET A 159 1.34 0.23 -4.58
CA MET A 159 0.16 0.04 -5.41
C MET A 159 0.55 -0.08 -6.89
N ASP A 160 -0.23 -0.87 -7.63
CA ASP A 160 -0.04 -1.00 -9.07
C ASP A 160 -0.63 0.18 -9.86
N GLU A 161 -1.72 0.78 -9.38
CA GLU A 161 -2.39 1.93 -10.01
C GLU A 161 -2.97 2.91 -8.97
N HIS A 162 -2.96 4.20 -9.30
CA HIS A 162 -3.56 5.29 -8.53
C HIS A 162 -4.57 6.07 -9.35
N TRP A 163 -5.81 6.08 -8.89
CA TRP A 163 -6.90 6.83 -9.50
C TRP A 163 -7.34 7.93 -8.53
N PHE A 164 -7.43 9.16 -9.01
CA PHE A 164 -7.79 10.31 -8.18
C PHE A 164 -9.11 10.93 -8.63
N VAL A 165 -10.07 11.04 -7.72
CA VAL A 165 -11.34 11.73 -7.98
C VAL A 165 -11.18 13.21 -7.62
N GLU A 166 -11.21 14.07 -8.63
CA GLU A 166 -11.07 15.51 -8.47
C GLU A 166 -12.43 16.20 -8.38
N VAL A 167 -12.57 17.11 -7.41
CA VAL A 167 -13.78 17.90 -7.20
C VAL A 167 -13.39 19.31 -6.77
N GLY A 168 -14.04 20.32 -7.34
CA GLY A 168 -13.82 21.71 -6.92
C GLY A 168 -14.22 21.93 -5.46
N PHE A 169 -13.46 22.75 -4.73
CA PHE A 169 -13.66 22.99 -3.28
C PHE A 169 -15.07 23.51 -2.97
N GLU A 170 -15.62 24.38 -3.81
CA GLU A 170 -16.97 24.92 -3.65
C GLU A 170 -18.02 23.81 -3.80
N LYS A 171 -17.86 22.93 -4.80
CA LYS A 171 -18.76 21.78 -5.00
C LYS A 171 -18.65 20.78 -3.86
N ALA A 172 -17.44 20.52 -3.38
CA ALA A 172 -17.20 19.68 -2.21
C ALA A 172 -17.86 20.28 -0.96
N ALA A 173 -17.72 21.58 -0.70
CA ALA A 173 -18.40 22.28 0.38
C ALA A 173 -19.92 22.12 0.29
N GLU A 174 -20.52 22.36 -0.88
CA GLU A 174 -21.97 22.20 -1.09
C GLU A 174 -22.45 20.79 -0.71
N ARG A 175 -21.72 19.75 -1.11
CA ARG A 175 -22.03 18.35 -0.78
C ARG A 175 -21.84 18.06 0.70
N LEU A 176 -20.76 18.57 1.30
CA LEU A 176 -20.45 18.40 2.72
C LEU A 176 -21.48 19.06 3.64
N VAL A 177 -21.90 20.29 3.32
CA VAL A 177 -22.93 21.02 4.08
C VAL A 177 -24.22 20.20 4.16
N LYS A 178 -24.71 19.72 3.01
CA LYS A 178 -25.89 18.85 2.95
C LYS A 178 -25.72 17.60 3.80
N ARG A 179 -24.55 16.95 3.74
CA ARG A 179 -24.24 15.74 4.50
C ARG A 179 -24.18 16.00 6.01
N HIS A 180 -23.59 17.12 6.46
CA HIS A 180 -23.51 17.47 7.88
C HIS A 180 -24.89 17.70 8.50
N VAL A 181 -25.75 18.46 7.81
CA VAL A 181 -27.13 18.70 8.26
C VAL A 181 -27.93 17.40 8.25
N ALA A 182 -27.88 16.64 7.16
CA ALA A 182 -28.64 15.38 7.04
C ALA A 182 -28.23 14.31 8.07
N SER A 183 -26.95 14.29 8.47
CA SER A 183 -26.43 13.36 9.47
C SER A 183 -26.60 13.84 10.91
N GLY A 184 -27.09 15.06 11.12
CA GLY A 184 -27.24 15.69 12.44
C GLY A 184 -25.92 16.04 13.12
N ILE A 185 -24.82 16.11 12.36
CA ILE A 185 -23.51 16.55 12.87
C ILE A 185 -23.54 18.06 13.19
N CYS A 186 -24.26 18.83 12.40
CA CYS A 186 -24.49 20.26 12.59
C CYS A 186 -25.99 20.54 12.65
N GLY A 187 -26.39 21.54 13.43
CA GLY A 187 -27.79 21.91 13.63
C GLY A 187 -28.40 22.67 12.45
N ASP A 188 -27.57 23.38 11.70
CA ASP A 188 -27.99 24.18 10.54
C ASP A 188 -26.89 24.27 9.46
N GLU A 189 -27.23 24.91 8.34
CA GLU A 189 -26.33 25.07 7.19
C GLU A 189 -25.16 26.02 7.46
N GLU A 190 -25.29 26.97 8.39
CA GLU A 190 -24.23 27.93 8.71
C GLU A 190 -23.11 27.22 9.47
N GLU A 191 -23.46 26.50 10.54
CA GLU A 191 -22.54 25.65 11.30
C GLU A 191 -21.92 24.57 10.40
N ALA A 192 -22.73 23.94 9.54
CA ALA A 192 -22.25 22.93 8.60
C ALA A 192 -21.22 23.49 7.60
N ARG A 193 -21.40 24.75 7.17
CA ARG A 193 -20.49 25.44 6.26
C ARG A 193 -19.18 25.77 6.97
N GLU A 194 -19.23 26.34 8.16
CA GLU A 194 -18.03 26.61 8.96
C GLU A 194 -17.24 25.32 9.18
N ARG A 195 -17.90 24.25 9.63
CA ARG A 195 -17.27 22.94 9.82
C ARG A 195 -16.62 22.40 8.54
N ALA A 196 -17.32 22.46 7.41
CA ALA A 196 -16.80 21.97 6.14
C ALA A 196 -15.51 22.70 5.74
N TRP A 197 -15.44 24.03 5.90
CA TRP A 197 -14.27 24.81 5.52
C TRP A 197 -13.09 24.66 6.49
N GLU A 198 -13.36 24.71 7.80
CA GLU A 198 -12.31 24.67 8.83
C GLU A 198 -11.74 23.26 9.06
N SER A 199 -12.51 22.21 8.76
CA SER A 199 -12.12 20.82 8.98
C SER A 199 -11.96 20.03 7.68
N ASP A 200 -13.06 19.74 6.97
CA ASP A 200 -13.05 18.81 5.84
C ASP A 200 -12.24 19.34 4.64
N LEU A 201 -12.41 20.60 4.27
CA LEU A 201 -11.69 21.20 3.15
C LEU A 201 -10.25 21.56 3.51
N ARG A 202 -9.92 21.70 4.79
CA ARG A 202 -8.52 21.73 5.23
C ARG A 202 -7.83 20.41 4.92
N ASN A 203 -8.51 19.28 5.16
CA ASN A 203 -8.04 17.97 4.76
C ASN A 203 -8.00 17.84 3.22
N GLY A 204 -9.03 18.32 2.52
CA GLY A 204 -9.07 18.37 1.06
C GLY A 204 -7.88 19.11 0.45
N ARG A 205 -7.51 20.25 1.04
CA ARG A 205 -6.35 21.05 0.62
C ARG A 205 -5.04 20.28 0.81
N GLU A 206 -4.86 19.66 1.98
CA GLU A 206 -3.71 18.77 2.24
C GLU A 206 -3.61 17.64 1.20
N ILE A 207 -4.74 17.03 0.83
CA ILE A 207 -4.78 15.95 -0.17
C ILE A 207 -4.37 16.46 -1.55
N VAL A 208 -4.92 17.59 -2.00
CA VAL A 208 -4.65 18.14 -3.33
C VAL A 208 -3.21 18.65 -3.43
N GLU A 209 -2.75 19.41 -2.43
CA GLU A 209 -1.39 19.99 -2.41
C GLU A 209 -0.32 18.93 -2.15
N GLY A 210 -0.62 17.92 -1.34
CA GLY A 210 0.28 16.83 -0.99
C GLY A 210 0.18 15.61 -1.90
N ARG A 211 -0.64 15.64 -2.96
CA ARG A 211 -0.84 14.51 -3.89
C ARG A 211 0.48 14.13 -4.54
N ARG A 212 0.74 12.83 -4.67
CA ARG A 212 1.88 12.32 -5.45
C ARG A 212 1.76 12.75 -6.92
N GLU A 213 2.90 13.05 -7.53
CA GLU A 213 2.95 13.28 -8.98
C GLU A 213 2.67 11.97 -9.73
N GLY A 214 2.04 12.08 -10.91
CA GLY A 214 1.82 10.94 -11.79
C GLY A 214 0.84 9.89 -11.25
N VAL A 215 -0.31 10.33 -10.70
CA VAL A 215 -1.47 9.43 -10.60
C VAL A 215 -1.85 8.97 -12.00
N ASP A 216 -2.22 7.69 -12.14
CA ASP A 216 -2.45 7.05 -13.43
C ASP A 216 -3.70 7.62 -14.12
N GLU A 217 -4.74 7.92 -13.34
CA GLU A 217 -5.99 8.48 -13.85
C GLU A 217 -6.55 9.57 -12.93
N VAL A 218 -7.12 10.63 -13.53
CA VAL A 218 -7.86 11.68 -12.84
C VAL A 218 -9.30 11.68 -13.34
N ILE A 219 -10.24 11.45 -12.43
CA ILE A 219 -11.67 11.44 -12.70
C ILE A 219 -12.26 12.72 -12.11
N GLU A 220 -12.69 13.63 -12.96
CA GLU A 220 -13.33 14.86 -12.51
C GLU A 220 -14.82 14.62 -12.19
N SER A 221 -15.25 15.04 -11.00
CA SER A 221 -16.62 14.91 -10.51
C SER A 221 -17.43 16.19 -10.80
N TRP A 222 -18.12 16.21 -11.95
CA TRP A 222 -18.87 17.39 -12.43
C TRP A 222 -20.38 17.36 -12.14
N GLU A 223 -21.05 16.21 -12.29
CA GLU A 223 -22.53 16.11 -12.23
C GLU A 223 -23.00 15.20 -11.09
N ASP A 224 -23.99 15.65 -10.30
CA ASP A 224 -24.80 14.80 -9.43
C ASP A 224 -26.18 14.48 -10.06
N GLU A 225 -26.54 15.16 -11.15
CA GLU A 225 -27.80 14.95 -11.86
C GLU A 225 -27.65 13.83 -12.90
N GLY A 226 -28.28 12.68 -12.67
CA GLY A 226 -28.40 11.64 -13.70
C GLY A 226 -28.08 10.22 -13.25
N TRP A 227 -27.46 10.04 -12.08
CA TRP A 227 -27.30 8.71 -11.49
C TRP A 227 -28.48 8.44 -10.54
N ARG A 228 -29.52 7.80 -11.08
CA ARG A 228 -30.66 7.26 -10.34
C ARG A 228 -30.78 5.77 -10.57
#